data_AF-A0A1C6C1X4-F1
#
_entry.id   AF-A0A1C6C1X4-F1
#
_cell.length_a   1.000
_cell.length_b   1.000
_cell.length_c   1.000
_cell.angle_alpha   90.00
_cell.angle_beta   90.00
_cell.angle_gamma   90.00
#
_symmetry.space_group_name_H-M   'P 1'
#
loop_
_entity.id
_entity.type
_entity.pdbx_description
1 polymer ?
#
loop_
_entity_poly.entity_id
_entity_poly.type
_entity_poly.pdbx_seq_one_letter_code
_entity_poly.pdbx_strand_id
1 'polypeptide(L)'
;MNIFDNIAANLSLKYENSEFYKNKLIKRYKPLITPGVKSQDELIISLEKHFDLELTDKAVMSKTFLELCVMGNIDCDEPDMIDFEIYRVVRNSKSEALYACEKYDLDDDDIFIIFEEHNNFFISNSQIVEMLLIIKEGIPAEDYENETPEFLNYIRVCRYFCQTNFFKLNKAVTYDEFDMIDIPEDESDSDDAEYFDESEDDTDDDFTDSIEF
;
A
#
# COMPACT_ATOMS: atom_id res chain seq x y z
N MET A 1 9.68 -0.03 -24.55
CA MET A 1 9.98 1.42 -24.65
C MET A 1 9.12 2.07 -23.57
N ASN A 2 9.76 2.53 -22.49
CA ASN A 2 9.12 2.69 -21.19
C ASN A 2 8.34 4.00 -21.08
N ILE A 3 7.06 3.91 -20.73
CA ILE A 3 6.13 5.03 -20.55
C ILE A 3 6.45 5.89 -19.31
N PHE A 4 7.51 5.55 -18.57
CA PHE A 4 7.91 6.21 -17.32
C PHE A 4 8.71 7.51 -17.48
N ASP A 5 9.02 7.94 -18.71
CA ASP A 5 9.71 9.21 -18.95
C ASP A 5 8.74 10.40 -18.94
N ASN A 6 7.98 10.56 -17.84
CA ASN A 6 7.22 11.77 -17.60
C ASN A 6 7.71 12.44 -16.31
N ILE A 7 8.24 13.65 -16.46
CA ILE A 7 8.92 14.43 -15.41
C ILE A 7 8.04 14.59 -14.15
N ALA A 8 6.71 14.57 -14.29
CA ALA A 8 5.76 14.59 -13.17
C ALA A 8 5.77 13.30 -12.32
N ALA A 9 5.94 12.11 -12.92
CA ALA A 9 6.05 10.86 -12.16
C ALA A 9 7.38 10.78 -11.39
N ASN A 10 8.47 11.28 -12.01
CA ASN A 10 9.76 11.40 -11.35
C ASN A 10 9.77 12.47 -10.23
N LEU A 11 9.00 13.56 -10.37
CA LEU A 11 8.81 14.55 -9.31
C LEU A 11 7.92 14.02 -8.18
N SER A 12 6.84 13.28 -8.50
CA SER A 12 5.97 12.60 -7.50
C SER A 12 6.77 11.57 -6.71
N LEU A 13 7.55 10.72 -7.39
CA LEU A 13 8.42 9.73 -6.74
C LEU A 13 9.54 10.40 -5.92
N LYS A 14 10.11 11.53 -6.37
CA LYS A 14 11.08 12.30 -5.57
C LYS A 14 10.45 12.95 -4.35
N TYR A 15 9.23 13.46 -4.48
CA TYR A 15 8.47 14.06 -3.36
C TYR A 15 8.04 13.00 -2.35
N GLU A 16 7.51 11.86 -2.81
CA GLU A 16 7.12 10.71 -1.97
C GLU A 16 8.30 10.07 -1.24
N ASN A 17 9.51 10.24 -1.76
CA ASN A 17 10.75 9.79 -1.14
C ASN A 17 11.53 10.92 -0.45
N SER A 18 10.96 12.12 -0.35
CA SER A 18 11.59 13.21 0.37
C SER A 18 11.49 13.01 1.88
N GLU A 19 12.53 13.42 2.60
CA GLU A 19 12.55 13.39 4.07
C GLU A 19 11.38 14.20 4.67
N PHE A 20 11.00 15.29 4.00
CA PHE A 20 9.85 16.11 4.38
C PHE A 20 8.54 15.30 4.34
N TYR A 21 8.26 14.63 3.23
CA TYR A 21 7.04 13.83 3.08
C TYR A 21 7.04 12.62 4.03
N LYS A 22 8.18 11.95 4.19
CA LYS A 22 8.37 10.89 5.18
C LYS A 22 7.96 11.34 6.58
N ASN A 23 8.48 12.49 7.04
CA ASN A 23 8.18 13.03 8.36
C ASN A 23 6.69 13.43 8.51
N LYS A 24 6.08 13.97 7.45
CA LYS A 24 4.62 14.27 7.44
C LYS A 24 3.79 13.00 7.60
N LEU A 25 4.16 11.91 6.90
CA LEU A 25 3.49 10.61 7.04
C LEU A 25 3.66 10.04 8.46
N ILE A 26 4.89 9.96 8.98
CA ILE A 26 5.15 9.41 10.32
C ILE A 26 4.36 10.19 11.37
N LYS A 27 4.44 11.53 11.37
CA LYS A 27 3.75 12.38 12.36
C LYS A 27 2.23 12.15 12.35
N ARG A 28 1.64 11.91 11.17
CA ARG A 28 0.19 11.73 11.02
C ARG A 28 -0.28 10.32 11.36
N TYR A 29 0.42 9.29 10.89
CA TYR A 29 -0.07 7.91 10.93
C TYR A 29 0.52 7.07 12.07
N LYS A 30 1.78 7.30 12.49
CA LYS A 30 2.42 6.51 13.55
C LYS A 30 1.58 6.43 14.84
N PRO A 31 0.98 7.52 15.35
CA PRO A 31 0.17 7.47 16.57
C PRO A 31 -1.12 6.64 16.48
N LEU A 32 -1.56 6.32 15.26
CA LEU A 32 -2.78 5.53 15.02
C LEU A 32 -2.48 4.03 14.93
N ILE A 33 -1.21 3.65 14.82
CA ILE A 33 -0.79 2.27 14.60
C ILE A 33 -0.44 1.65 15.95
N THR A 34 -1.06 0.51 16.26
CA THR A 34 -0.62 -0.34 17.36
C THR A 34 0.45 -1.31 16.85
N PRO A 35 1.70 -1.24 17.35
CA PRO A 35 2.75 -2.16 16.90
C PRO A 35 2.49 -3.58 17.36
N GLY A 36 2.95 -4.54 16.56
CA GLY A 36 2.79 -5.97 16.77
C GLY A 36 2.46 -6.69 15.45
N VAL A 37 2.86 -7.95 15.37
CA VAL A 37 2.57 -8.84 14.25
C VAL A 37 1.64 -9.94 14.73
N LYS A 38 0.56 -10.19 13.99
CA LYS A 38 -0.34 -11.31 14.21
C LYS A 38 0.19 -12.58 13.56
N SER A 39 -0.04 -13.72 14.20
CA SER A 39 0.18 -15.03 13.58
C SER A 39 -0.77 -15.26 12.40
N GLN A 40 -0.45 -16.25 11.55
CA GLN A 40 -1.32 -16.70 10.46
C GLN A 40 -2.73 -17.06 10.96
N ASP A 41 -2.86 -17.80 12.06
CA ASP A 41 -4.16 -18.16 12.64
C ASP A 41 -4.96 -16.91 13.02
N GLU A 42 -4.33 -15.93 13.66
CA GLU A 42 -4.97 -14.67 14.04
C GLU A 42 -5.38 -13.84 12.81
N LEU A 43 -4.58 -13.89 11.74
CA LEU A 43 -4.89 -13.26 10.46
C LEU A 43 -6.12 -13.88 9.83
N ILE A 44 -6.16 -15.21 9.69
CA ILE A 44 -7.30 -15.93 9.12
C ILE A 44 -8.57 -15.61 9.90
N ILE A 45 -8.54 -15.71 11.24
CA ILE A 45 -9.65 -15.36 12.12
C ILE A 45 -10.07 -13.89 11.93
N SER A 46 -9.12 -12.98 11.70
CA SER A 46 -9.43 -11.58 11.46
C SER A 46 -10.10 -11.34 10.10
N LEU A 47 -9.70 -12.07 9.05
CA LEU A 47 -10.28 -11.95 7.71
C LEU A 47 -11.69 -12.54 7.64
N GLU A 48 -11.93 -13.66 8.31
CA GLU A 48 -13.24 -14.32 8.36
C GLU A 48 -14.36 -13.46 8.97
N LYS A 49 -13.99 -12.40 9.70
CA LYS A 49 -14.95 -11.38 10.16
C LYS A 49 -15.52 -10.54 9.02
N HIS A 50 -14.78 -10.39 7.92
CA HIS A 50 -15.11 -9.52 6.78
C HIS A 50 -15.71 -10.30 5.61
N PHE A 51 -15.19 -11.49 5.33
CA PHE A 51 -15.66 -12.34 4.23
C PHE A 51 -15.36 -13.81 4.53
N ASP A 52 -16.12 -14.70 3.92
CA ASP A 52 -15.97 -16.13 4.17
C ASP A 52 -14.80 -16.70 3.36
N LEU A 53 -13.98 -17.52 4.01
CA LEU A 53 -12.83 -18.22 3.42
C LEU A 53 -13.14 -19.72 3.30
N GLU A 54 -12.61 -20.35 2.25
CA GLU A 54 -12.70 -21.78 2.03
C GLU A 54 -11.31 -22.33 1.71
N LEU A 55 -10.83 -23.29 2.51
CA LEU A 55 -9.60 -24.01 2.22
C LEU A 55 -9.74 -24.81 0.92
N THR A 56 -8.77 -24.71 0.03
CA THR A 56 -8.82 -25.33 -1.31
C THR A 56 -7.49 -25.95 -1.72
N ASP A 57 -7.52 -26.79 -2.76
CA ASP A 57 -6.34 -27.40 -3.37
C ASP A 57 -5.74 -26.48 -4.46
N LYS A 58 -4.41 -26.49 -4.60
CA LYS A 58 -3.70 -25.73 -5.65
C LYS A 58 -4.20 -25.97 -7.07
N ALA A 59 -4.79 -27.13 -7.36
CA ALA A 59 -5.33 -27.47 -8.67
C ALA A 59 -6.46 -26.53 -9.16
N VAL A 60 -7.05 -25.71 -8.29
CA VAL A 60 -8.10 -24.75 -8.67
C VAL A 60 -7.58 -23.42 -9.19
N MET A 61 -6.29 -23.14 -9.00
CA MET A 61 -5.66 -21.87 -9.38
C MET A 61 -4.95 -21.98 -10.72
N SER A 62 -4.81 -20.85 -11.41
CA SER A 62 -4.00 -20.77 -12.62
C SER A 62 -2.55 -21.15 -12.31
N LYS A 63 -1.94 -21.82 -13.28
CA LYS A 63 -0.51 -22.15 -13.21
C LYS A 63 0.34 -20.88 -13.13
N THR A 64 -0.08 -19.79 -13.78
CA THR A 64 0.61 -18.49 -13.77
C THR A 64 0.69 -17.90 -12.37
N PHE A 65 -0.42 -17.89 -11.62
CA PHE A 65 -0.41 -17.35 -10.25
C PHE A 65 0.44 -18.22 -9.33
N LEU A 66 0.32 -19.55 -9.41
CA LEU A 66 1.16 -20.48 -8.64
C LEU A 66 2.66 -20.28 -8.92
N GLU A 67 3.05 -20.15 -10.19
CA GLU A 67 4.44 -19.93 -10.57
C GLU A 67 4.96 -18.58 -10.06
N LEU A 68 4.15 -17.50 -10.11
CA LEU A 68 4.54 -16.21 -9.52
C LEU A 68 4.75 -16.30 -8.01
N CYS A 69 3.92 -17.06 -7.31
CA CYS A 69 4.05 -17.25 -5.87
C CYS A 69 5.34 -18.02 -5.51
N VAL A 70 5.63 -19.10 -6.24
CA VAL A 70 6.80 -19.96 -6.00
C VAL A 70 8.11 -19.32 -6.48
N MET A 71 8.10 -18.67 -7.64
CA MET A 71 9.32 -18.15 -8.28
C MET A 71 9.68 -16.71 -7.85
N GLY A 72 8.72 -15.95 -7.32
CA GLY A 72 8.90 -14.52 -7.05
C GLY A 72 9.38 -14.18 -5.65
N ASN A 73 9.03 -14.99 -4.64
CA ASN A 73 9.10 -14.54 -3.24
C ASN A 73 9.72 -15.55 -2.28
N ILE A 74 9.90 -16.80 -2.69
CA ILE A 74 10.46 -17.86 -1.84
C ILE A 74 11.74 -18.31 -2.50
N ASP A 75 12.88 -17.93 -1.94
CA ASP A 75 14.21 -18.41 -2.36
C ASP A 75 14.36 -19.88 -1.93
N CYS A 76 13.62 -20.76 -2.59
CA CYS A 76 13.61 -22.18 -2.32
C CYS A 76 13.98 -22.94 -3.60
N ASP A 77 15.09 -23.67 -3.52
CA ASP A 77 15.62 -24.49 -4.61
C ASP A 77 14.72 -25.69 -4.96
N GLU A 78 13.79 -26.06 -4.06
CA GLU A 78 12.93 -27.24 -4.20
C GLU A 78 11.45 -26.88 -3.92
N PRO A 79 10.63 -26.64 -4.97
CA PRO A 79 9.22 -26.29 -4.84
C PRO A 79 8.35 -27.30 -4.08
N ASP A 80 8.82 -28.54 -3.96
CA ASP A 80 8.15 -29.63 -3.22
C ASP A 80 8.37 -29.54 -1.70
N MET A 81 9.25 -28.64 -1.23
CA MET A 81 9.53 -28.39 0.20
C MET A 81 8.71 -27.23 0.78
N ILE A 82 7.88 -26.58 -0.03
CA ILE A 82 7.09 -25.44 0.42
C ILE A 82 5.68 -25.91 0.77
N ASP A 83 5.35 -25.87 2.05
CA ASP A 83 4.02 -26.18 2.56
C ASP A 83 3.15 -24.92 2.49
N PHE A 84 2.11 -24.99 1.66
CA PHE A 84 1.18 -23.90 1.45
C PHE A 84 -0.22 -24.25 1.91
N GLU A 85 -0.84 -23.34 2.66
CA GLU A 85 -2.28 -23.31 2.84
C GLU A 85 -2.90 -22.32 1.84
N ILE A 86 -3.92 -22.78 1.11
CA ILE A 86 -4.57 -21.97 0.07
C ILE A 86 -6.02 -21.77 0.46
N TYR A 87 -6.41 -20.51 0.58
CA TYR A 87 -7.78 -20.11 0.85
C TYR A 87 -8.36 -19.40 -0.36
N ARG A 88 -9.57 -19.82 -0.75
CA ARG A 88 -10.41 -19.07 -1.68
C ARG A 88 -11.34 -18.15 -0.90
N VAL A 89 -11.46 -16.89 -1.33
CA VAL A 89 -12.51 -15.99 -0.84
C VAL A 89 -13.83 -16.41 -1.47
N VAL A 90 -14.78 -16.88 -0.66
CA VAL A 90 -16.08 -17.36 -1.16
C VAL A 90 -16.85 -16.19 -1.76
N ARG A 91 -17.27 -16.33 -3.02
CA ARG A 91 -18.03 -15.28 -3.72
C ARG A 91 -19.47 -15.21 -3.22
N ASN A 92 -19.77 -14.18 -2.44
CA ASN A 92 -21.10 -13.94 -1.87
C ASN A 92 -21.30 -12.43 -1.59
N SER A 93 -22.40 -12.07 -0.93
CA SER A 93 -22.72 -10.66 -0.65
C SER A 93 -21.71 -9.94 0.26
N LYS A 94 -20.90 -10.66 1.04
CA LYS A 94 -19.85 -10.06 1.89
C LYS A 94 -18.60 -9.70 1.09
N SER A 95 -18.27 -10.50 0.08
CA SER A 95 -17.05 -10.38 -0.72
C SER A 95 -17.26 -9.71 -2.07
N GLU A 96 -18.50 -9.40 -2.45
CA GLU A 96 -18.83 -8.80 -3.76
C GLU A 96 -18.00 -7.54 -4.07
N ALA A 97 -17.76 -6.69 -3.08
CA ALA A 97 -16.94 -5.49 -3.24
C ALA A 97 -15.47 -5.83 -3.57
N LEU A 98 -14.91 -6.91 -3.02
CA LEU A 98 -13.56 -7.38 -3.34
C LEU A 98 -13.48 -7.85 -4.78
N TYR A 99 -14.51 -8.59 -5.24
CA TYR A 99 -14.60 -9.08 -6.61
C TYR A 99 -14.87 -7.97 -7.64
N ALA A 100 -15.33 -6.79 -7.21
CA ALA A 100 -15.50 -5.61 -8.05
C ALA A 100 -14.22 -4.75 -8.15
N CYS A 101 -13.23 -4.99 -7.28
CA CYS A 101 -11.93 -4.33 -7.35
C CYS A 101 -11.06 -4.93 -8.46
N GLU A 102 -10.08 -4.15 -8.92
CA GLU A 102 -9.08 -4.63 -9.87
C GLU A 102 -8.29 -5.80 -9.26
N LYS A 103 -8.06 -6.82 -10.10
CA LYS A 103 -7.20 -7.96 -9.80
C LYS A 103 -5.95 -7.88 -10.67
N TYR A 104 -4.91 -8.61 -10.28
CA TYR A 104 -3.81 -8.87 -11.21
C TYR A 104 -4.35 -9.64 -12.43
N ASP A 105 -3.86 -9.32 -13.62
CA ASP A 105 -4.24 -9.98 -14.88
C ASP A 105 -3.61 -11.38 -14.96
N LEU A 106 -4.17 -12.27 -14.14
CA LEU A 106 -3.84 -13.67 -13.98
C LEU A 106 -5.17 -14.37 -14.24
N ASP A 107 -5.21 -15.41 -15.07
CA ASP A 107 -6.41 -16.07 -15.64
C ASP A 107 -7.41 -16.70 -14.60
N ASP A 108 -7.51 -16.15 -13.40
CA ASP A 108 -8.29 -16.58 -12.25
C ASP A 108 -9.48 -15.64 -11.99
N ASP A 109 -10.69 -16.14 -12.22
CA ASP A 109 -11.94 -15.44 -11.86
C ASP A 109 -12.17 -15.38 -10.34
N ASP A 110 -11.55 -16.27 -9.58
CA ASP A 110 -11.63 -16.37 -8.12
C ASP A 110 -10.55 -15.50 -7.43
N ILE A 111 -10.73 -15.21 -6.14
CA ILE A 111 -9.69 -14.57 -5.32
C ILE A 111 -9.08 -15.61 -4.40
N PHE A 112 -7.77 -15.73 -4.43
CA PHE A 112 -6.99 -16.67 -3.64
C PHE A 112 -6.03 -15.95 -2.71
N ILE A 113 -5.81 -16.56 -1.55
CA ILE A 113 -4.80 -16.21 -0.56
C ILE A 113 -3.97 -17.45 -0.32
N ILE A 114 -2.65 -17.30 -0.40
CA ILE A 114 -1.70 -18.36 -0.09
C ILE A 114 -0.96 -17.93 1.17
N PHE A 115 -0.90 -18.82 2.15
CA PHE A 115 0.00 -18.71 3.29
C PHE A 115 1.05 -19.80 3.20
N GLU A 116 2.30 -19.44 3.44
CA GLU A 116 3.43 -20.35 3.54
C GLU A 116 3.70 -20.64 5.02
N GLU A 117 3.70 -21.93 5.38
CA GLU A 117 3.68 -22.34 6.80
C GLU A 117 4.99 -22.02 7.54
N HIS A 118 6.13 -21.89 6.86
CA HIS A 118 7.45 -21.84 7.52
C HIS A 118 8.00 -20.43 7.73
N ASN A 119 7.65 -19.45 6.89
CA ASN A 119 8.25 -18.10 6.90
C ASN A 119 7.26 -16.94 7.09
N ASN A 120 6.02 -17.21 7.52
CA ASN A 120 4.94 -16.21 7.64
C ASN A 120 4.71 -15.42 6.34
N PHE A 121 5.08 -16.00 5.19
CA PHE A 121 4.87 -15.37 3.89
C PHE A 121 3.41 -15.57 3.46
N PHE A 122 2.80 -14.53 2.93
CA PHE A 122 1.51 -14.63 2.27
C PHE A 122 1.47 -13.83 0.97
N ILE A 123 0.55 -14.20 0.10
CA ILE A 123 0.29 -13.51 -1.15
C ILE A 123 -1.16 -13.70 -1.58
N SER A 124 -1.71 -12.71 -2.29
CA SER A 124 -3.02 -12.83 -2.91
C SER A 124 -2.99 -12.39 -4.38
N ASN A 125 -3.81 -13.02 -5.22
CA ASN A 125 -4.02 -12.56 -6.60
C ASN A 125 -4.91 -11.29 -6.67
N SER A 126 -5.33 -10.75 -5.54
CA SER A 126 -6.10 -9.51 -5.42
C SER A 126 -5.33 -8.48 -4.62
N GLN A 127 -5.01 -7.35 -5.25
CA GLN A 127 -4.26 -6.26 -4.62
C GLN A 127 -4.96 -5.73 -3.36
N ILE A 128 -6.29 -5.63 -3.36
CA ILE A 128 -7.05 -5.16 -2.19
C ILE A 128 -6.98 -6.14 -1.02
N VAL A 129 -6.98 -7.45 -1.30
CA VAL A 129 -6.87 -8.49 -0.27
C VAL A 129 -5.43 -8.57 0.25
N GLU A 130 -4.44 -8.43 -0.62
CA GLU A 130 -3.02 -8.35 -0.23
C GLU A 130 -2.73 -7.18 0.70
N MET A 131 -3.23 -5.98 0.37
CA MET A 131 -3.12 -4.82 1.26
C MET A 131 -3.84 -5.04 2.60
N LEU A 132 -5.01 -5.67 2.56
CA LEU A 132 -5.75 -6.00 3.78
C LEU A 132 -4.96 -6.95 4.68
N LEU A 133 -4.30 -7.96 4.11
CA LEU A 133 -3.42 -8.88 4.83
C LEU A 133 -2.29 -8.14 5.54
N ILE A 134 -1.55 -7.28 4.81
CA ILE A 134 -0.47 -6.46 5.37
C ILE A 134 -0.98 -5.61 6.55
N ILE A 135 -2.10 -4.90 6.35
CA ILE A 135 -2.66 -4.02 7.40
C ILE A 135 -3.07 -4.83 8.63
N LYS A 136 -3.73 -5.99 8.44
CA LYS A 136 -4.20 -6.83 9.54
C LYS A 136 -3.07 -7.57 10.23
N GLU A 137 -2.01 -7.94 9.52
CA GLU A 137 -0.82 -8.56 10.10
C GLU A 137 -0.21 -7.59 11.12
N GLY A 138 -0.07 -6.33 10.70
CA GLY A 138 0.52 -5.27 11.50
C GLY A 138 1.97 -5.04 11.12
N ILE A 139 2.73 -4.47 12.05
CA ILE A 139 4.13 -4.12 11.83
C ILE A 139 4.94 -4.51 13.08
N PRO A 140 6.15 -5.09 12.94
CA PRO A 140 7.01 -5.37 14.08
C PRO A 140 7.25 -4.12 14.95
N ALA A 141 7.30 -4.32 16.26
CA ALA A 141 7.56 -3.23 17.19
C ALA A 141 8.92 -2.56 16.93
N GLU A 142 9.92 -3.33 16.52
CA GLU A 142 11.24 -2.82 16.16
C GLU A 142 11.18 -1.86 14.96
N ASP A 143 10.45 -2.24 13.90
CA ASP A 143 10.27 -1.39 12.71
C ASP A 143 9.49 -0.12 13.03
N TYR A 144 8.44 -0.25 13.84
CA TYR A 144 7.63 0.86 14.32
C TYR A 144 8.47 1.86 15.15
N GLU A 145 9.27 1.36 16.09
CA GLU A 145 10.11 2.18 16.97
C GLU A 145 11.21 2.90 16.19
N ASN A 146 11.86 2.19 15.27
CA ASN A 146 13.02 2.68 14.51
C ASN A 146 12.67 3.39 13.20
N GLU A 147 11.39 3.43 12.80
CA GLU A 147 10.91 4.11 11.59
C GLU A 147 11.65 3.63 10.33
N THR A 148 11.80 2.32 10.25
CA THR A 148 12.48 1.62 9.16
C THR A 148 11.74 1.81 7.82
N PRO A 149 12.40 1.55 6.68
CA PRO A 149 11.73 1.53 5.38
C PRO A 149 10.46 0.66 5.34
N GLU A 150 10.46 -0.46 6.07
CA GLU A 150 9.34 -1.38 6.24
C GLU A 150 8.15 -0.68 6.91
N PHE A 151 8.39 0.06 7.99
CA PHE A 151 7.34 0.88 8.63
C PHE A 151 6.78 1.95 7.69
N LEU A 152 7.62 2.59 6.87
CA LEU A 152 7.15 3.57 5.88
C LEU A 152 6.29 2.93 4.80
N ASN A 153 6.68 1.75 4.32
CA ASN A 153 5.89 0.99 3.37
C ASN A 153 4.55 0.58 3.98
N TYR A 154 4.53 0.16 5.25
CA TYR A 154 3.30 -0.12 5.98
C TYR A 154 2.36 1.10 6.03
N ILE A 155 2.87 2.29 6.38
CA ILE A 155 2.07 3.53 6.36
C ILE A 155 1.52 3.82 4.95
N ARG A 156 2.34 3.64 3.91
CA ARG A 156 1.93 3.86 2.51
C ARG A 156 0.80 2.91 2.11
N VAL A 157 0.90 1.63 2.47
CA VAL A 157 -0.16 0.63 2.24
C VAL A 157 -1.44 1.04 2.98
N CYS A 158 -1.35 1.40 4.26
CA CYS A 158 -2.48 1.90 5.04
C CYS A 158 -3.18 3.07 4.35
N ARG A 159 -2.40 4.11 3.97
CA ARG A 159 -2.92 5.29 3.29
C ARG A 159 -3.57 4.93 1.95
N TYR A 160 -2.91 4.12 1.13
CA TYR A 160 -3.44 3.75 -0.18
C TYR A 160 -4.72 2.95 -0.04
N PHE A 161 -4.78 2.00 0.89
CA PHE A 161 -5.98 1.22 1.20
C PHE A 161 -7.19 2.13 1.50
N CYS A 162 -7.02 3.16 2.33
CA CYS A 162 -8.06 4.16 2.62
C CYS A 162 -8.54 4.94 1.39
N GLN A 163 -7.69 5.10 0.37
CA GLN A 163 -8.03 5.83 -0.86
C GLN A 163 -8.71 4.93 -1.91
N THR A 164 -8.69 3.62 -1.74
CA THR A 164 -9.26 2.68 -2.71
C THR A 164 -10.78 2.80 -2.81
N ASN A 165 -11.31 2.44 -3.98
CA ASN A 165 -12.75 2.40 -4.22
C ASN A 165 -13.48 1.35 -3.36
N PHE A 166 -12.77 0.45 -2.68
CA PHE A 166 -13.37 -0.55 -1.78
C PHE A 166 -14.27 0.12 -0.72
N PHE A 167 -13.80 1.20 -0.09
CA PHE A 167 -14.61 1.97 0.87
C PHE A 167 -15.75 2.76 0.21
N LYS A 168 -15.56 3.22 -1.03
CA LYS A 168 -16.60 3.93 -1.79
C LYS A 168 -17.75 3.00 -2.23
N LEU A 169 -17.45 1.73 -2.46
CA LEU A 169 -18.39 0.71 -2.91
C LEU A 169 -19.07 -0.01 -1.73
N ASN A 170 -18.37 -0.18 -0.61
CA ASN A 170 -18.85 -0.95 0.52
C ASN A 170 -19.31 -0.03 1.67
N LYS A 171 -20.59 0.37 1.65
CA LYS A 171 -21.21 1.20 2.72
C LYS A 171 -21.25 0.53 4.10
N ALA A 172 -20.92 -0.75 4.18
CA ALA A 172 -20.97 -1.56 5.41
C ALA A 172 -19.64 -1.57 6.18
N VAL A 173 -18.52 -1.24 5.54
CA VAL A 173 -17.23 -1.10 6.20
C VAL A 173 -17.02 0.37 6.48
N THR A 174 -17.38 0.81 7.69
CA THR A 174 -17.12 2.18 8.12
C THR A 174 -15.63 2.38 8.37
N TYR A 175 -15.11 3.58 8.11
CA TYR A 175 -13.74 4.01 8.46
C TYR A 175 -13.35 3.62 9.91
N ASP A 176 -14.33 3.56 10.80
CA ASP A 176 -14.19 3.16 12.20
C ASP A 176 -13.84 1.67 12.44
N GLU A 177 -14.17 0.74 11.52
CA GLU A 177 -13.83 -0.70 11.69
C GLU A 177 -12.37 -1.03 11.35
N PHE A 178 -11.68 -0.06 10.75
CA PHE A 178 -10.27 -0.09 10.45
C PHE A 178 -9.47 0.89 11.31
N ASP A 179 -9.97 1.35 12.47
CA ASP A 179 -9.26 2.29 13.37
C ASP A 179 -8.58 3.48 12.64
N MET A 180 -9.06 3.84 11.46
CA MET A 180 -8.51 4.89 10.61
C MET A 180 -9.63 5.86 10.32
N ILE A 181 -9.88 6.68 11.35
CA ILE A 181 -10.81 7.80 11.40
C ILE A 181 -10.67 8.65 10.14
N ASP A 182 -11.80 9.14 9.60
CA ASP A 182 -11.90 10.12 8.52
C ASP A 182 -10.73 11.12 8.52
N ILE A 183 -9.83 10.95 7.56
CA ILE A 183 -8.74 11.88 7.32
C ILE A 183 -9.12 12.68 6.07
N PRO A 184 -9.73 13.87 6.19
CA PRO A 184 -9.77 14.78 5.07
C PRO A 184 -8.33 15.03 4.60
N GLU A 185 -8.13 15.00 3.30
CA GLU A 185 -6.95 15.59 2.67
C GLU A 185 -7.01 17.07 3.01
N ASP A 186 -6.35 17.46 4.11
CA ASP A 186 -6.12 18.85 4.42
C ASP A 186 -5.21 19.40 3.32
N GLU A 187 -5.82 19.95 2.27
CA GLU A 187 -5.17 20.90 1.36
C GLU A 187 -5.05 22.30 2.00
N SER A 188 -5.22 22.40 3.33
CA SER A 188 -5.10 23.65 4.07
C SER A 188 -3.93 23.65 5.08
N ASP A 189 -2.72 23.41 4.59
CA ASP A 189 -1.56 24.07 5.20
C ASP A 189 -1.46 25.47 4.58
N SER A 190 -2.41 26.34 4.93
CA SER A 190 -2.27 27.78 4.76
C SER A 190 -1.21 28.29 5.74
N ASP A 191 -0.29 29.09 5.21
CA ASP A 191 0.59 30.04 5.90
C ASP A 191 1.70 29.46 6.77
N ASP A 192 2.88 29.30 6.15
CA ASP A 192 4.08 30.05 6.52
C ASP A 192 5.23 29.66 5.57
N ALA A 193 5.03 29.92 4.28
CA ALA A 193 6.19 30.16 3.41
C ALA A 193 6.60 31.60 3.69
N GLU A 194 7.64 31.80 4.52
CA GLU A 194 8.40 33.04 4.53
C GLU A 194 8.81 33.31 3.09
N TYR A 195 8.03 34.15 2.42
CA TYR A 195 8.39 34.81 1.18
C TYR A 195 9.72 35.50 1.48
N PHE A 196 10.81 34.99 0.91
CA PHE A 196 12.03 35.77 0.79
C PHE A 196 11.69 37.02 -0.01
N ASP A 197 11.45 38.10 0.73
CA ASP A 197 11.34 39.46 0.25
C ASP A 197 12.73 39.88 -0.22
N GLU A 198 13.01 39.72 -1.51
CA GLU A 198 14.11 40.45 -2.14
C GLU A 198 13.65 41.90 -2.35
N SER A 199 13.61 42.65 -1.25
CA SER A 199 13.47 44.10 -1.28
C SER A 199 14.82 44.71 -1.69
N GLU A 200 14.82 45.26 -2.90
CA GLU A 200 15.45 46.52 -3.30
C GLU A 200 16.88 46.79 -2.81
N ASP A 201 17.83 46.70 -3.74
CA ASP A 201 18.92 47.67 -3.78
C ASP A 201 18.83 48.42 -5.11
N ASP A 202 18.07 49.51 -5.05
CA ASP A 202 18.12 50.60 -6.03
C ASP A 202 19.52 51.20 -6.03
N THR A 203 20.27 50.95 -7.10
CA THR A 203 21.21 51.96 -7.59
C THR A 203 20.95 52.19 -9.06
N ASP A 204 20.23 53.28 -9.32
CA ASP A 204 20.32 54.07 -10.54
C ASP A 204 21.77 54.14 -11.02
N ASP A 205 22.00 53.77 -12.28
CA ASP A 205 22.82 54.63 -13.13
C ASP A 205 22.48 54.45 -14.61
N ASP A 206 22.17 55.59 -15.18
CA ASP A 206 21.89 55.96 -16.56
C ASP A 206 23.06 55.59 -17.52
N PHE A 207 22.87 55.84 -18.81
CA PHE A 207 23.79 55.67 -19.96
C PHE A 207 23.57 54.44 -20.87
N THR A 208 22.68 54.69 -21.85
CA THR A 208 22.99 54.76 -23.29
C THR A 208 24.01 53.79 -23.92
N ASP A 209 23.56 53.31 -25.07
CA ASP A 209 24.30 53.10 -26.32
C ASP A 209 24.93 51.73 -26.59
N SER A 210 24.40 51.17 -27.69
CA SER A 210 25.07 50.37 -28.71
C SER A 210 25.30 48.89 -28.41
N ILE A 211 24.67 48.03 -29.22
CA ILE A 211 25.41 47.14 -30.12
C ILE A 211 24.51 46.81 -31.33
N GLU A 212 25.07 47.06 -32.51
CA GLU A 212 24.59 46.74 -33.86
C GLU A 212 24.54 45.22 -34.12
N PHE A 213 23.87 44.84 -35.21
CA PHE A 213 23.99 43.51 -35.85
C PHE A 213 25.36 43.31 -36.49
#